data_AF-A0A7C3JTW2-F1
#
_entry.id   AF-A0A7C3JTW2-F1
#
_cell.length_a   1.000
_cell.length_b   1.000
_cell.length_c   1.000
_cell.angle_alpha   90.00
_cell.angle_beta   90.00
_cell.angle_gamma   90.00
#
_symmetry.space_group_name_H-M   'P 1'
#
loop_
_entity.id
_entity.type
_entity.pdbx_description
1 polymer ?
#
loop_
_entity_poly.entity_id
_entity_poly.type
_entity_poly.pdbx_seq_one_letter_code
_entity_poly.pdbx_strand_id
1 'polypeptide(L)'
;QRLQHPNIVPVPDVFDAQGETCIVMKLIEGSSLATMLESRPNKRLGVEEATRIVRDVLQALDYAHRNGIVHRDVKPSNILVDRAGWVWLFDFGIAIAMGEQRRTRTGLTVGTLLYMSPEQITNPRKIDHRSDVYSVGCLFYELVTGRPPFVKNEDGVGDADFALQQAHVNKQPVNPRRRIASIPADLDEIIMRALEKNPNNRIPGCAEFVRLLDELGKPPSSGRIDVPGDDSWAKIVIMAFLAVVLLLVLWYANS
;
A
#
# COMPACT_ATOMS: atom_id res chain seq x y z
N GLN A 1 3.46 10.96 -17.53
CA GLN A 1 3.24 9.69 -18.26
C GLN A 1 2.00 9.03 -17.67
N ARG A 2 1.08 8.51 -18.50
CA ARG A 2 -0.12 7.83 -18.01
C ARG A 2 0.21 6.35 -17.82
N LEU A 3 0.32 5.90 -16.58
CA LEU A 3 0.49 4.47 -16.27
C LEU A 3 -0.78 3.72 -16.70
N GLN A 4 -0.61 2.64 -17.47
CA GLN A 4 -1.70 1.77 -17.92
C GLN A 4 -1.35 0.33 -17.56
N HIS A 5 -1.93 -0.16 -16.48
CA HIS A 5 -1.76 -1.52 -15.99
C HIS A 5 -3.10 -1.99 -15.40
N PRO A 6 -3.48 -3.27 -15.56
CA PRO A 6 -4.78 -3.75 -15.11
C PRO A 6 -4.98 -3.68 -13.58
N ASN A 7 -3.90 -3.65 -12.79
CA ASN A 7 -3.94 -3.46 -11.33
C ASN A 7 -3.56 -2.04 -10.87
N ILE A 8 -3.54 -1.05 -11.76
CA ILE A 8 -3.33 0.37 -11.40
C ILE A 8 -4.62 1.14 -11.69
N VAL A 9 -5.09 1.92 -10.73
CA VAL A 9 -6.27 2.77 -10.94
C VAL A 9 -5.99 3.78 -12.05
N PRO A 10 -6.79 3.80 -13.13
CA PRO A 10 -6.61 4.77 -14.20
C PRO A 10 -6.89 6.19 -13.69
N VAL A 11 -5.92 7.08 -13.92
CA VAL A 11 -6.03 8.52 -13.72
C VAL A 11 -6.12 9.18 -15.11
N PRO A 12 -7.33 9.38 -15.66
CA PRO A 12 -7.50 10.01 -16.96
C PRO A 12 -7.07 11.47 -16.99
N ASP A 13 -7.22 12.20 -15.89
CA ASP A 13 -6.98 13.64 -15.88
C ASP A 13 -6.55 14.17 -14.50
N VAL A 14 -5.78 15.25 -14.51
CA VAL A 14 -5.32 15.98 -13.33
C VAL A 14 -5.34 17.47 -13.69
N PHE A 15 -6.01 18.28 -12.87
CA PHE A 15 -6.19 19.70 -13.15
C PHE A 15 -6.16 20.52 -11.86
N ASP A 16 -5.83 21.81 -11.96
CA ASP A 16 -5.91 22.72 -10.83
C ASP A 16 -7.27 23.44 -10.83
N ALA A 17 -7.92 23.47 -9.67
CA ALA A 17 -9.16 24.22 -9.44
C ALA A 17 -9.06 24.98 -8.12
N GLN A 18 -9.28 26.30 -8.19
CA GLN A 18 -9.26 27.19 -7.01
C GLN A 18 -7.95 27.13 -6.18
N GLY A 19 -6.81 26.86 -6.85
CA GLY A 19 -5.52 26.73 -6.19
C GLY A 19 -5.28 25.38 -5.52
N GLU A 20 -6.20 24.43 -5.69
CA GLU A 20 -6.07 23.05 -5.25
C GLU A 20 -5.94 22.12 -6.46
N THR A 21 -5.02 21.16 -6.37
CA THR A 21 -4.86 20.14 -7.39
C THR A 21 -5.95 19.07 -7.23
N CYS A 22 -6.71 18.85 -8.30
CA CYS A 22 -7.77 17.86 -8.39
C CYS A 22 -7.35 16.70 -9.29
N ILE A 23 -7.67 15.47 -8.88
CA ILE A 23 -7.33 14.24 -9.60
C ILE A 23 -8.62 13.53 -10.01
N VAL A 24 -8.79 13.26 -11.30
CA VAL A 24 -9.89 12.44 -11.82
C VAL A 24 -9.39 11.00 -11.93
N MET A 25 -10.12 10.07 -11.34
CA MET A 25 -9.78 8.64 -11.38
C MET A 25 -11.03 7.78 -11.58
N LYS A 26 -10.83 6.55 -12.07
CA LYS A 26 -11.90 5.56 -12.17
C LYS A 26 -12.47 5.27 -10.77
N LEU A 27 -13.79 5.33 -10.63
CA LEU A 27 -14.48 4.84 -9.43
C LEU A 27 -14.37 3.30 -9.38
N ILE A 28 -13.80 2.77 -8.29
CA ILE A 28 -13.63 1.33 -8.07
C ILE A 28 -14.63 0.86 -7.04
N GLU A 29 -15.76 0.29 -7.47
CA GLU A 29 -16.78 -0.22 -6.54
C GLU A 29 -16.27 -1.42 -5.72
N GLY A 30 -15.92 -1.20 -4.44
CA GLY A 30 -15.21 -2.20 -3.64
C GLY A 30 -15.05 -1.85 -2.17
N SER A 31 -13.89 -2.15 -1.61
CA SER A 31 -13.44 -1.65 -0.30
C SER A 31 -11.93 -1.49 -0.31
N SER A 32 -11.40 -0.60 0.54
CA SER A 32 -9.96 -0.59 0.77
C SER A 32 -9.52 -1.85 1.51
N LEU A 33 -8.28 -2.30 1.28
CA LEU A 33 -7.73 -3.45 1.99
C LEU A 33 -7.63 -3.18 3.49
N ALA A 34 -7.43 -1.92 3.90
CA ALA A 34 -7.51 -1.51 5.32
C ALA A 34 -8.91 -1.80 5.91
N THR A 35 -9.97 -1.36 5.24
CA THR A 35 -11.36 -1.61 5.66
C THR A 35 -11.67 -3.10 5.68
N MET A 36 -11.20 -3.82 4.67
CA MET A 36 -11.37 -5.26 4.56
C MET A 36 -10.70 -5.98 5.74
N LEU A 37 -9.46 -5.64 6.11
CA LEU A 37 -8.78 -6.22 7.28
C LEU A 37 -9.55 -5.96 8.57
N GLU A 38 -10.01 -4.72 8.81
CA GLU A 38 -10.76 -4.38 10.02
C GLU A 38 -12.06 -5.19 10.16
N SER A 39 -12.69 -5.59 9.05
CA SER A 39 -13.87 -6.44 9.06
C SER A 39 -13.59 -7.93 9.32
N ARG A 40 -12.34 -8.38 9.13
CA ARG A 40 -11.98 -9.81 9.23
C ARG A 40 -11.74 -10.22 10.68
N PRO A 41 -12.12 -11.46 11.06
CA PRO A 41 -11.74 -12.01 12.36
C PRO A 41 -10.22 -11.97 12.56
N ASN A 42 -9.76 -11.44 13.69
CA ASN A 42 -8.34 -11.24 14.01
C ASN A 42 -7.57 -10.32 13.04
N LYS A 43 -8.29 -9.54 12.23
CA LYS A 43 -7.74 -8.56 11.29
C LYS A 43 -6.75 -9.11 10.26
N ARG A 44 -6.86 -10.39 9.90
CA ARG A 44 -5.92 -11.08 8.99
C ARG A 44 -6.64 -11.86 7.90
N LEU A 45 -5.93 -12.15 6.83
CA LEU A 45 -6.36 -12.97 5.70
C LEU A 45 -5.75 -14.36 5.77
N GLY A 46 -6.34 -15.29 5.00
CA GLY A 46 -5.69 -16.57 4.71
C GLY A 46 -4.42 -16.35 3.88
N VAL A 47 -3.44 -17.23 4.06
CA VAL A 47 -2.15 -17.14 3.34
C VAL A 47 -2.34 -17.10 1.82
N GLU A 48 -3.26 -17.90 1.28
CA GLU A 48 -3.54 -17.94 -0.14
C GLU A 48 -4.12 -16.63 -0.67
N GLU A 49 -5.10 -16.06 0.04
CA GLU A 49 -5.75 -14.78 -0.30
C GLU A 49 -4.75 -13.62 -0.21
N ALA A 50 -3.96 -13.57 0.86
CA ALA A 50 -2.90 -12.57 1.03
C ALA A 50 -1.85 -12.66 -0.09
N THR A 51 -1.42 -13.87 -0.44
CA THR A 51 -0.44 -14.11 -1.52
C THR A 51 -0.96 -13.61 -2.87
N ARG A 52 -2.25 -13.84 -3.16
CA ARG A 52 -2.90 -13.37 -4.40
C ARG A 52 -2.91 -11.84 -4.48
N ILE A 53 -3.32 -11.17 -3.39
CA ILE A 53 -3.35 -9.71 -3.33
C ILE A 53 -1.95 -9.12 -3.49
N VAL A 54 -0.97 -9.65 -2.75
CA VAL A 54 0.41 -9.16 -2.77
C VAL A 54 1.03 -9.35 -4.16
N ARG A 55 0.74 -10.46 -4.84
CA ARG A 55 1.15 -10.69 -6.22
C ARG A 55 0.62 -9.62 -7.18
N ASP A 56 -0.67 -9.30 -7.13
CA ASP A 56 -1.27 -8.28 -8.00
C ASP A 56 -0.66 -6.88 -7.74
N VAL A 57 -0.41 -6.56 -6.46
CA VAL A 57 0.27 -5.32 -6.05
C VAL A 57 1.71 -5.29 -6.58
N LEU A 58 2.45 -6.38 -6.46
CA LEU A 58 3.82 -6.48 -6.97
C LEU A 58 3.88 -6.34 -8.50
N GLN A 59 2.92 -6.91 -9.23
CA GLN A 59 2.83 -6.74 -10.69
C GLN A 59 2.60 -5.26 -11.08
N ALA A 60 1.69 -4.57 -10.38
CA ALA A 60 1.47 -3.14 -10.57
C ALA A 60 2.74 -2.32 -10.28
N LEU A 61 3.43 -2.60 -9.17
CA LEU A 61 4.66 -1.92 -8.78
C LEU A 61 5.79 -2.19 -9.78
N ASP A 62 5.97 -3.44 -10.22
CA ASP A 62 6.99 -3.79 -11.21
C ASP A 62 6.81 -3.01 -12.51
N TYR A 63 5.56 -2.90 -12.99
CA TYR A 63 5.23 -2.07 -14.15
C TYR A 63 5.58 -0.60 -13.91
N ALA A 64 5.24 -0.03 -12.75
CA ALA A 64 5.59 1.35 -12.43
C ALA A 64 7.10 1.58 -12.32
N HIS A 65 7.83 0.65 -11.69
CA HIS A 65 9.29 0.70 -11.53
C HIS A 65 10.01 0.69 -12.88
N ARG A 66 9.55 -0.12 -13.84
CA ARG A 66 10.07 -0.13 -15.23
C ARG A 66 9.83 1.20 -15.97
N ASN A 67 8.84 1.97 -15.54
CA ASN A 67 8.56 3.32 -16.04
C ASN A 67 9.21 4.42 -15.18
N GLY A 68 10.13 4.06 -14.28
CA GLY A 68 10.89 5.01 -13.45
C GLY A 68 10.10 5.62 -12.28
N ILE A 69 8.93 5.06 -11.95
CA ILE A 69 8.06 5.57 -10.88
C ILE A 69 8.16 4.65 -9.67
N VAL A 70 8.55 5.22 -8.51
CA VAL A 70 8.53 4.55 -7.20
C VAL A 70 7.31 5.05 -6.42
N HIS A 71 6.52 4.16 -5.84
CA HIS A 71 5.25 4.50 -5.20
C HIS A 71 5.44 5.21 -3.85
N ARG A 72 6.35 4.71 -2.99
CA ARG A 72 6.77 5.28 -1.70
C ARG A 72 5.73 5.32 -0.58
N ASP A 73 4.50 4.85 -0.80
CA ASP A 73 3.42 4.85 0.20
C ASP A 73 2.52 3.62 0.03
N VAL A 74 3.15 2.45 -0.17
CA VAL A 74 2.41 1.18 -0.26
C VAL A 74 1.91 0.81 1.13
N LYS A 75 0.58 0.75 1.29
CA LYS A 75 -0.12 0.43 2.54
C LYS A 75 -1.54 -0.06 2.25
N PRO A 76 -2.22 -0.74 3.19
CA PRO A 76 -3.57 -1.28 2.94
C PRO A 76 -4.61 -0.25 2.49
N SER A 77 -4.53 1.00 2.94
CA SER A 77 -5.48 2.03 2.50
C SER A 77 -5.31 2.46 1.04
N ASN A 78 -4.15 2.19 0.43
CA ASN A 78 -3.82 2.54 -0.95
C ASN A 78 -4.08 1.36 -1.92
N ILE A 79 -4.71 0.30 -1.43
CA ILE A 79 -5.09 -0.89 -2.21
C ILE A 79 -6.60 -1.04 -2.09
N LEU A 80 -7.28 -1.13 -3.23
CA LEU A 80 -8.72 -1.37 -3.30
C LEU A 80 -8.95 -2.79 -3.83
N VAL A 81 -9.97 -3.46 -3.30
CA VAL A 81 -10.49 -4.71 -3.86
C VAL A 81 -11.91 -4.45 -4.31
N ASP A 82 -12.18 -4.60 -5.61
CA ASP A 82 -13.53 -4.39 -6.15
C ASP A 82 -14.47 -5.57 -5.87
N ARG A 83 -15.77 -5.38 -6.11
CA ARG A 83 -16.80 -6.43 -5.88
C ARG A 83 -16.59 -7.70 -6.71
N ALA A 84 -15.78 -7.66 -7.77
CA ALA A 84 -15.39 -8.85 -8.54
C ALA A 84 -14.18 -9.58 -7.92
N GLY A 85 -13.57 -9.00 -6.88
CA GLY A 85 -12.36 -9.49 -6.23
C GLY A 85 -11.08 -9.04 -6.92
N TRP A 86 -11.14 -8.02 -7.79
CA TRP A 86 -9.97 -7.49 -8.49
C TRP A 86 -9.21 -6.48 -7.63
N VAL A 87 -7.88 -6.56 -7.64
CA VAL A 87 -7.00 -5.69 -6.86
C VAL A 87 -6.57 -4.48 -7.68
N TRP A 88 -6.72 -3.30 -7.08
CA TRP A 88 -6.36 -2.01 -7.67
C TRP A 88 -5.42 -1.25 -6.74
N LEU A 89 -4.23 -0.91 -7.23
CA LEU A 89 -3.28 -0.02 -6.56
C LEU A 89 -3.52 1.43 -7.02
N PHE A 90 -3.60 2.36 -6.07
CA PHE A 90 -3.78 3.78 -6.35
C PHE A 90 -2.84 4.64 -5.52
N ASP A 91 -2.87 5.96 -5.76
CA ASP A 91 -2.08 6.95 -5.03
C ASP A 91 -0.57 6.73 -5.14
N PHE A 92 -0.08 6.60 -6.39
CA PHE A 92 1.35 6.54 -6.73
C PHE A 92 2.06 7.87 -6.42
N GLY A 93 2.14 8.23 -5.14
CA GLY A 93 2.88 9.38 -4.61
C GLY A 93 2.76 10.63 -5.49
N ILE A 94 1.57 10.91 -6.04
CA ILE A 94 1.37 11.96 -7.06
C ILE A 94 1.85 13.32 -6.51
N ALA A 95 1.85 13.48 -5.18
CA ALA A 95 2.46 14.59 -4.46
C ALA A 95 3.95 14.86 -4.76
N ILE A 96 4.76 13.87 -5.14
CA ILE A 96 6.18 14.07 -5.48
C ILE A 96 6.36 14.42 -6.96
N ALA A 97 5.48 13.92 -7.84
CA ALA A 97 5.53 14.20 -9.27
C ALA A 97 5.03 15.61 -9.64
N MET A 98 4.18 16.22 -8.78
CA MET A 98 3.51 17.50 -9.08
C MET A 98 4.24 18.76 -8.61
N GLY A 99 5.47 18.66 -8.11
CA GLY A 99 6.37 19.80 -8.00
C GLY A 99 6.80 20.19 -6.59
N GLU A 100 8.12 20.13 -6.41
CA GLU A 100 8.98 20.92 -5.49
C GLU A 100 8.65 21.02 -3.99
N GLN A 101 9.53 20.38 -3.20
CA GLN A 101 10.28 20.96 -2.04
C GLN A 101 9.52 21.64 -0.88
N ARG A 102 8.19 21.78 -0.90
CA ARG A 102 7.44 22.49 0.14
C ARG A 102 6.32 21.60 0.65
N ARG A 103 6.48 21.15 1.91
CA ARG A 103 5.60 20.26 2.70
C ARG A 103 5.94 18.79 2.39
N THR A 104 6.67 18.07 3.23
CA THR A 104 6.24 17.67 4.58
C THR A 104 7.43 17.43 5.52
N ARG A 105 7.74 18.41 6.37
CA ARG A 105 8.45 18.15 7.64
C ARG A 105 7.44 17.93 8.80
N THR A 106 6.13 17.93 8.50
CA THR A 106 5.02 17.92 9.48
C THR A 106 3.76 17.17 9.01
N GLY A 107 3.81 16.35 7.95
CA GLY A 107 2.61 15.77 7.31
C GLY A 107 2.53 14.24 7.26
N LEU A 108 3.40 13.53 7.99
CA LEU A 108 3.34 12.06 8.02
C LEU A 108 2.20 11.61 8.95
N THR A 109 1.15 11.02 8.39
CA THR A 109 0.11 10.38 9.17
C THR A 109 0.68 9.14 9.85
N VAL A 110 0.32 8.90 11.12
CA VAL A 110 0.76 7.74 11.91
C VAL A 110 0.62 6.42 11.13
N GLY A 111 -0.42 6.27 10.30
CA GLY A 111 -0.63 5.09 9.45
C GLY A 111 0.46 4.85 8.40
N THR A 112 1.04 5.89 7.79
CA THR A 112 2.12 5.74 6.81
C THR A 112 3.43 5.28 7.47
N LEU A 113 3.67 5.66 8.74
CA LEU A 113 4.90 5.30 9.45
C LEU A 113 5.06 3.78 9.63
N LEU A 114 3.97 3.03 9.65
CA LEU A 114 3.96 1.56 9.84
C LEU A 114 4.53 0.78 8.65
N TYR A 115 4.67 1.41 7.48
CA TYR A 115 5.11 0.77 6.23
C TYR A 115 6.34 1.46 5.62
N MET A 116 6.89 2.46 6.30
CA MET A 116 7.98 3.28 5.77
C MET A 116 9.31 2.50 5.78
N SER A 117 10.04 2.56 4.67
CA SER A 117 11.34 1.89 4.58
C SER A 117 12.43 2.62 5.40
N PRO A 118 13.49 1.91 5.84
CA PRO A 118 14.63 2.51 6.55
C PRO A 118 15.24 3.70 5.81
N GLU A 119 15.40 3.59 4.49
CA GLU A 119 15.99 4.64 3.64
C GLU A 119 15.06 5.84 3.43
N GLN A 120 13.74 5.66 3.48
CA GLN A 120 12.81 6.79 3.51
C GLN A 120 12.96 7.64 4.77
N ILE A 121 13.29 7.00 5.90
CA ILE A 121 13.50 7.66 7.20
C ILE A 121 14.89 8.32 7.25
N THR A 122 15.92 7.59 6.83
CA THR A 122 17.33 7.98 7.04
C THR A 122 17.92 8.81 5.89
N ASN A 123 17.45 8.58 4.66
CA ASN A 123 17.98 9.27 3.47
C ASN A 123 16.90 9.45 2.39
N PRO A 124 15.89 10.30 2.63
CA PRO A 124 14.74 10.46 1.72
C PRO A 124 15.10 10.99 0.32
N ARG A 125 16.35 11.42 0.09
CA ARG A 125 16.85 11.85 -1.23
C ARG A 125 17.38 10.70 -2.09
N LYS A 126 17.61 9.51 -1.51
CA LYS A 126 18.16 8.33 -2.19
C LYS A 126 17.24 7.12 -2.00
N ILE A 127 16.02 7.25 -2.52
CA ILE A 127 14.98 6.21 -2.49
C ILE A 127 14.92 5.59 -3.89
N ASP A 128 15.00 4.26 -3.97
CA ASP A 128 14.76 3.49 -5.20
C ASP A 128 13.59 2.51 -5.02
N HIS A 129 13.33 1.69 -6.04
CA HIS A 129 12.21 0.75 -6.08
C HIS A 129 12.20 -0.27 -4.93
N ARG A 130 13.35 -0.52 -4.29
CA ARG A 130 13.46 -1.47 -3.16
C ARG A 130 12.84 -0.94 -1.87
N SER A 131 12.51 0.36 -1.82
CA SER A 131 11.66 0.91 -0.77
C SER A 131 10.25 0.35 -0.83
N ASP A 132 9.67 0.24 -2.03
CA ASP A 132 8.34 -0.37 -2.20
C ASP A 132 8.35 -1.86 -1.87
N VAL A 133 9.45 -2.57 -2.16
CA VAL A 133 9.63 -3.98 -1.74
C VAL A 133 9.54 -4.13 -0.22
N TYR A 134 10.16 -3.22 0.54
CA TYR A 134 10.06 -3.22 1.99
C TYR A 134 8.63 -2.96 2.47
N SER A 135 7.97 -1.94 1.90
CA SER A 135 6.58 -1.60 2.24
C SER A 135 5.62 -2.75 1.91
N VAL A 136 5.82 -3.46 0.78
CA VAL A 136 5.09 -4.70 0.47
C VAL A 136 5.39 -5.80 1.48
N GLY A 137 6.63 -5.92 1.97
CA GLY A 137 6.97 -6.83 3.07
C GLY A 137 6.19 -6.51 4.35
N CYS A 138 6.07 -5.22 4.72
CA CYS A 138 5.27 -4.77 5.86
C CYS A 138 3.78 -5.09 5.66
N LEU A 139 3.26 -4.79 4.47
CA LEU A 139 1.90 -5.13 4.07
C LEU A 139 1.65 -6.64 4.20
N PHE A 140 2.49 -7.46 3.58
CA PHE A 140 2.29 -8.91 3.58
C PHE A 140 2.35 -9.48 5.00
N TYR A 141 3.30 -9.01 5.81
CA TYR A 141 3.38 -9.33 7.23
C TYR A 141 2.03 -9.06 7.95
N GLU A 142 1.45 -7.88 7.74
CA GLU A 142 0.17 -7.52 8.34
C GLU A 142 -0.97 -8.40 7.82
N LEU A 143 -1.05 -8.63 6.52
CA LEU A 143 -2.12 -9.44 5.94
C LEU A 143 -2.18 -10.84 6.56
N VAL A 144 -1.04 -11.47 6.87
CA VAL A 144 -1.01 -12.84 7.39
C VAL A 144 -1.02 -12.92 8.92
N THR A 145 -0.56 -11.88 9.62
CA THR A 145 -0.48 -11.86 11.09
C THR A 145 -1.58 -11.04 11.77
N GLY A 146 -2.23 -10.15 11.05
CA GLY A 146 -3.25 -9.22 11.53
C GLY A 146 -2.73 -7.93 12.14
N ARG A 147 -1.41 -7.67 12.02
CA ARG A 147 -0.77 -6.45 12.52
C ARG A 147 0.54 -6.15 11.79
N PRO A 148 0.96 -4.89 11.68
CA PRO A 148 2.27 -4.53 11.10
C PRO A 148 3.46 -5.11 11.88
N PRO A 149 4.65 -5.19 11.27
CA PRO A 149 5.86 -5.74 11.89
C PRO A 149 6.32 -4.95 13.13
N PHE A 150 6.02 -3.65 13.20
CA PHE A 150 6.29 -2.79 14.34
C PHE A 150 5.04 -2.03 14.73
N VAL A 151 4.71 -2.06 16.01
CA VAL A 151 3.56 -1.37 16.60
C VAL A 151 4.04 -0.65 17.85
N LYS A 152 3.59 0.58 18.07
CA LYS A 152 3.94 1.36 19.26
C LYS A 152 3.48 0.65 20.53
N ASN A 153 4.26 0.80 21.61
CA ASN A 153 4.00 0.17 22.91
C ASN A 153 4.05 -1.37 22.91
N GLU A 154 4.56 -1.98 21.84
CA GLU A 154 4.64 -3.41 21.69
C GLU A 154 6.03 -3.85 21.27
N ASP A 155 6.42 -5.07 21.65
CA ASP A 155 7.69 -5.70 21.26
C ASP A 155 8.94 -4.85 21.56
N GLY A 156 8.86 -3.92 22.51
CA GLY A 156 9.96 -2.99 22.81
C GLY A 156 10.08 -1.81 21.83
N VAL A 157 8.98 -1.40 21.21
CA VAL A 157 8.83 -0.11 20.50
C VAL A 157 8.14 0.88 21.44
N GLY A 158 8.68 2.10 21.56
CA GLY A 158 8.07 3.16 22.38
C GLY A 158 6.77 3.72 21.82
N ASP A 159 6.15 4.66 22.54
CA ASP A 159 4.90 5.34 22.18
C ASP A 159 5.06 6.45 21.13
N ALA A 160 6.26 7.02 21.01
CA ALA A 160 6.56 8.11 20.09
C ALA A 160 6.70 7.64 18.64
N ASP A 161 6.33 8.52 17.68
CA ASP A 161 6.55 8.27 16.24
C ASP A 161 8.02 8.00 15.92
N PHE A 162 8.92 8.73 16.58
CA PHE A 162 10.36 8.52 16.46
C PHE A 162 10.78 7.10 16.87
N ALA A 163 10.16 6.52 17.90
CA ALA A 163 10.48 5.15 18.32
C ALA A 163 10.04 4.12 17.27
N LEU A 164 8.89 4.33 16.64
CA LEU A 164 8.41 3.50 15.53
C LEU A 164 9.35 3.60 14.31
N GLN A 165 9.75 4.82 13.93
CA GLN A 165 10.73 5.04 12.86
C GLN A 165 12.05 4.33 13.16
N GLN A 166 12.58 4.47 14.38
CA GLN A 166 13.81 3.80 14.78
C GLN A 166 13.70 2.27 14.79
N ALA A 167 12.50 1.72 15.06
CA ALA A 167 12.24 0.29 14.92
C ALA A 167 12.36 -0.16 13.45
N HIS A 168 11.79 0.60 12.52
CA HIS A 168 11.98 0.33 11.09
C HIS A 168 13.45 0.33 10.68
N VAL A 169 14.26 1.27 11.20
CA VAL A 169 15.70 1.39 10.87
C VAL A 169 16.55 0.29 11.50
N ASN A 170 16.37 0.01 12.80
CA ASN A 170 17.35 -0.75 13.59
C ASN A 170 16.84 -2.10 14.12
N LYS A 171 15.53 -2.26 14.28
CA LYS A 171 14.97 -3.41 14.99
C LYS A 171 14.60 -4.53 14.01
N GLN A 172 14.99 -5.76 14.32
CA GLN A 172 14.51 -6.92 13.55
C GLN A 172 13.04 -7.21 13.88
N PRO A 173 12.17 -7.43 12.88
CA PRO A 173 10.78 -7.81 13.13
C PRO A 173 10.71 -9.21 13.73
N VAL A 174 9.65 -9.48 14.49
CA VAL A 174 9.37 -10.82 14.99
C VAL A 174 8.89 -11.68 13.81
N ASN A 175 9.50 -12.83 13.54
CA ASN A 175 9.08 -13.68 12.42
C ASN A 175 7.56 -13.95 12.41
N PRO A 176 6.86 -13.81 11.27
CA PRO A 176 5.43 -14.12 11.13
C PRO A 176 5.02 -15.46 11.78
N ARG A 177 5.81 -16.53 11.61
CA ARG A 177 5.55 -17.86 12.18
C ARG A 177 5.59 -17.91 13.71
N ARG A 178 6.33 -17.01 14.37
CA ARG A 178 6.30 -16.88 15.82
C ARG A 178 4.98 -16.27 16.32
N ARG A 179 4.27 -15.53 15.47
CA ARG A 179 2.93 -15.00 15.74
C ARG A 179 1.86 -16.03 15.39
N ILE A 180 1.95 -16.62 14.21
CA ILE A 180 0.96 -17.53 13.64
C ILE A 180 1.68 -18.77 13.12
N ALA A 181 1.67 -19.84 13.91
CA ALA A 181 2.41 -21.07 13.62
C ALA A 181 2.01 -21.76 12.31
N SER A 182 0.80 -21.48 11.79
CA SER A 182 0.29 -22.06 10.54
C SER A 182 0.83 -21.39 9.26
N ILE A 183 1.56 -20.27 9.37
CA ILE A 183 2.19 -19.63 8.20
C ILE A 183 3.29 -20.56 7.66
N PRO A 184 3.37 -20.86 6.34
CA PRO A 184 4.44 -21.68 5.76
C PRO A 184 5.86 -21.13 6.00
N ALA A 185 6.87 -22.01 6.13
CA ALA A 185 8.24 -21.61 6.45
C ALA A 185 8.85 -20.76 5.35
N ASP A 186 8.65 -21.18 4.11
CA ASP A 186 9.17 -20.48 2.93
C ASP A 186 8.53 -19.07 2.79
N LEU A 187 7.25 -18.92 3.17
CA LEU A 187 6.59 -17.61 3.19
C LEU A 187 7.13 -16.69 4.30
N ASP A 188 7.39 -17.25 5.49
CA ASP A 188 8.04 -16.53 6.59
C ASP A 188 9.40 -15.96 6.13
N GLU A 189 10.21 -16.79 5.46
CA GLU A 189 11.51 -16.39 4.93
C GLU A 189 11.39 -15.29 3.86
N ILE A 190 10.44 -15.42 2.93
CA ILE A 190 10.20 -14.41 1.90
C ILE A 190 9.81 -13.05 2.52
N ILE A 191 8.87 -13.05 3.48
CA ILE A 191 8.44 -11.82 4.17
C ILE A 191 9.62 -11.21 4.94
N MET A 192 10.38 -12.03 5.68
CA MET A 192 11.53 -11.55 6.46
C MET A 192 12.64 -10.99 5.55
N ARG A 193 12.88 -11.61 4.40
CA ARG A 193 13.85 -11.12 3.41
C ARG A 193 13.42 -9.80 2.79
N ALA A 194 12.12 -9.59 2.52
CA ALA A 194 11.61 -8.30 2.06
C ALA A 194 11.81 -7.19 3.11
N LEU A 195 11.79 -7.54 4.40
CA LEU A 195 11.95 -6.64 5.55
C LEU A 195 13.41 -6.40 5.98
N GLU A 196 14.38 -6.90 5.21
CA GLU A 196 15.80 -6.64 5.45
C GLU A 196 16.09 -5.13 5.51
N LYS A 197 16.96 -4.71 6.42
CA LYS A 197 17.17 -3.27 6.66
C LYS A 197 17.98 -2.64 5.54
N ASN A 198 19.02 -3.33 5.11
CA ASN A 198 19.83 -2.93 3.97
C ASN A 198 19.09 -3.31 2.66
N PRO A 199 18.77 -2.34 1.78
CA PRO A 199 18.11 -2.63 0.50
C PRO A 199 18.85 -3.65 -0.38
N ASN A 200 20.18 -3.78 -0.25
CA ASN A 200 20.97 -4.75 -1.02
C ASN A 200 20.76 -6.21 -0.56
N ASN A 201 20.26 -6.43 0.66
CA ASN A 201 19.97 -7.76 1.19
C ASN A 201 18.52 -8.19 0.92
N ARG A 202 17.66 -7.25 0.50
CA ARG A 202 16.26 -7.51 0.19
C ARG A 202 16.11 -8.33 -1.09
N ILE A 203 14.89 -8.76 -1.33
CA ILE A 203 14.47 -9.22 -2.66
C ILE A 203 14.76 -8.08 -3.67
N PRO A 204 15.53 -8.33 -4.75
CA PRO A 204 16.04 -7.28 -5.64
C PRO A 204 14.98 -6.37 -6.29
N GLY A 205 13.74 -6.84 -6.43
CA GLY A 205 12.65 -6.09 -7.04
C GLY A 205 11.34 -6.88 -7.08
N CYS A 206 10.29 -6.25 -7.57
CA CYS A 206 8.93 -6.81 -7.55
C CYS A 206 8.78 -8.06 -8.42
N ALA A 207 9.38 -8.10 -9.62
CA ALA A 207 9.37 -9.30 -10.47
C ALA A 207 9.97 -10.54 -9.78
N GLU A 208 11.10 -10.38 -9.09
CA GLU A 208 11.73 -11.47 -8.35
C GLU A 208 10.89 -11.90 -7.14
N PHE A 209 10.23 -10.95 -6.47
CA PHE A 209 9.30 -11.27 -5.40
C PHE A 209 8.13 -12.12 -5.93
N VAL A 210 7.52 -11.75 -7.05
CA VAL A 210 6.47 -12.57 -7.69
C VAL A 210 6.98 -13.97 -8.02
N ARG A 211 8.20 -14.10 -8.57
CA ARG A 211 8.83 -15.38 -8.88
C ARG A 211 8.95 -16.28 -7.64
N LEU A 212 9.41 -15.73 -6.51
CA LEU A 212 9.50 -16.47 -5.25
C LEU A 212 8.12 -16.91 -4.75
N LEU A 213 7.07 -16.09 -4.91
CA LEU A 213 5.70 -16.47 -4.54
C LEU A 213 5.12 -17.54 -5.46
N ASP A 214 5.56 -17.62 -6.71
CA ASP A 214 5.19 -18.69 -7.64
C ASP A 214 5.82 -20.04 -7.29
N GLU A 215 7.01 -20.03 -6.71
CA GLU A 215 7.73 -21.24 -6.29
C GLU A 215 7.13 -21.91 -5.05
N LEU A 216 6.35 -21.16 -4.25
CA LEU A 216 5.59 -21.70 -3.11
C LEU A 216 4.47 -22.69 -3.52
N GLY A 217 4.24 -22.87 -4.82
CA GLY A 217 3.18 -23.68 -5.39
C GLY A 217 2.06 -22.80 -5.94
N LYS A 218 1.53 -23.17 -7.11
CA LYS A 218 0.46 -22.41 -7.77
C LYS A 218 -0.73 -22.26 -6.81
N PRO A 219 -1.17 -21.04 -6.48
CA PRO A 219 -2.45 -20.87 -5.81
C PRO A 219 -3.53 -21.49 -6.70
N PRO A 220 -4.55 -22.19 -6.14
CA PRO A 220 -5.68 -22.62 -6.94
C PRO A 220 -6.27 -21.41 -7.69
N SER A 221 -6.59 -21.64 -8.96
CA SER A 221 -7.11 -20.62 -9.86
C SER A 221 -8.38 -19.96 -9.31
N SER A 222 -8.42 -18.62 -9.37
CA SER A 222 -9.62 -17.78 -9.40
C SER A 222 -10.65 -17.96 -8.27
N GLY A 223 -10.23 -18.23 -7.04
CA GLY A 223 -11.10 -18.00 -5.88
C GLY A 223 -11.42 -16.52 -5.74
N ARG A 224 -12.70 -16.13 -5.78
CA ARG A 224 -13.13 -14.73 -5.57
C ARG A 224 -12.66 -14.27 -4.19
N ILE A 225 -12.02 -13.10 -4.13
CA ILE A 225 -11.76 -12.41 -2.86
C ILE A 225 -13.12 -11.96 -2.33
N ASP A 226 -13.47 -12.41 -1.12
CA ASP A 226 -14.74 -12.07 -0.48
C ASP A 226 -14.64 -10.64 0.07
N VAL A 227 -15.37 -9.70 -0.52
CA VAL A 227 -15.33 -8.29 -0.17
C VAL A 227 -16.52 -7.95 0.73
N PRO A 228 -16.30 -7.46 1.96
CA PRO A 228 -17.37 -6.97 2.82
C PRO A 228 -18.16 -5.86 2.11
N GLY A 229 -19.48 -5.90 2.20
CA GLY A 229 -20.34 -4.83 1.70
C GLY A 229 -20.20 -3.58 2.56
N ASP A 230 -19.22 -2.72 2.25
CA ASP A 230 -19.10 -1.41 2.87
C ASP A 230 -18.94 -0.30 1.82
N ASP A 231 -20.02 0.44 1.61
CA ASP A 231 -20.09 1.62 0.73
C ASP A 231 -19.58 2.90 1.43
N SER A 232 -18.96 2.81 2.61
CA SER A 232 -18.51 3.98 3.38
C SER A 232 -17.43 4.80 2.65
N TRP A 233 -16.52 4.16 1.91
CA TRP A 233 -15.57 4.87 1.05
C TRP A 233 -16.27 5.50 -0.17
N ALA A 234 -17.32 4.86 -0.70
CA ALA A 234 -18.14 5.43 -1.77
C ALA A 234 -18.82 6.72 -1.28
N LYS A 235 -19.23 6.81 -0.01
CA LYS A 235 -19.72 8.07 0.57
C LYS A 235 -18.66 9.17 0.58
N ILE A 236 -17.40 8.84 0.89
CA ILE A 236 -16.31 9.84 0.90
C ILE A 236 -16.04 10.35 -0.53
N VAL A 237 -15.98 9.45 -1.51
CA VAL A 237 -15.76 9.81 -2.92
C VAL A 237 -16.98 10.54 -3.52
N ILE A 238 -18.20 10.10 -3.20
CA ILE A 238 -19.44 10.78 -3.61
C ILE A 238 -19.53 12.16 -2.97
N MET A 239 -19.17 12.34 -1.70
CA MET A 239 -19.18 13.67 -1.07
C MET A 239 -18.16 14.60 -1.71
N ALA A 240 -16.97 14.11 -2.05
CA ALA A 240 -15.98 14.90 -2.79
C ALA A 240 -16.49 15.27 -4.20
N PHE A 241 -17.10 14.33 -4.92
CA PHE A 241 -17.68 14.55 -6.24
C PHE A 241 -18.87 15.52 -6.20
N LEU A 242 -19.79 15.38 -5.24
CA LEU A 242 -20.92 16.28 -5.05
C LEU A 242 -20.46 17.68 -4.66
N ALA A 243 -19.41 17.82 -3.85
CA ALA A 243 -18.83 19.12 -3.54
C ALA A 243 -18.29 19.81 -4.80
N VAL A 244 -17.57 19.07 -5.66
CA VAL A 244 -17.06 19.59 -6.94
C VAL A 244 -18.20 19.96 -7.90
N VAL A 245 -19.23 19.11 -8.04
CA VAL A 245 -20.40 19.40 -8.89
C VAL A 245 -21.19 20.59 -8.35
N LEU A 246 -21.38 20.69 -7.03
CA LEU A 246 -22.05 21.83 -6.39
C LEU A 246 -21.27 23.13 -6.63
N LEU A 247 -19.94 23.10 -6.52
CA LEU A 247 -19.08 24.24 -6.81
C LEU A 247 -19.16 24.65 -8.30
N LEU A 248 -19.22 23.70 -9.23
CA LEU A 248 -19.39 23.96 -10.66
C LEU A 248 -20.78 24.53 -10.98
N VAL A 249 -21.84 24.04 -10.34
CA VAL A 249 -23.22 24.53 -10.52
C VAL A 249 -23.37 25.93 -9.94
N LEU A 250 -22.81 26.21 -8.76
CA LEU A 250 -22.82 27.54 -8.15
C LEU A 250 -22.02 28.55 -8.98
N TRP A 251 -20.92 28.12 -9.61
CA TRP A 251 -20.17 28.96 -10.54
C TRP A 251 -20.97 29.32 -11.80
N TYR A 252 -21.64 28.34 -12.42
CA TYR A 252 -22.48 28.58 -13.60
C TYR A 252 -23.71 29.46 -13.29
N ALA A 253 -24.28 29.35 -12.08
CA ALA A 253 -25.41 30.19 -11.67
C ALA A 253 -25.05 31.65 -11.37
N ASN A 254 -23.76 31.94 -11.09
CA ASN A 254 -23.25 33.27 -10.74
C ASN A 254 -22.34 33.89 -11.83
N SER A 255 -22.26 33.27 -13.01
CA SER A 255 -21.55 33.77 -14.20
C SER A 255 -22.56 34.15 -15.29
#